data_AF-A0AAU5V159-F1
#
_entry.id   AF-A0AAU5V159-F1
#
_cell.length_a   1.000
_cell.length_b   1.000
_cell.length_c   1.000
_cell.angle_alpha   90.00
_cell.angle_beta   90.00
_cell.angle_gamma   90.00
#
_symmetry.space_group_name_H-M   'P 1'
#
loop_
_entity.id
_entity.type
_entity.pdbx_description
1 polymer ?
#
loop_
_entity_poly.entity_id
_entity_poly.type
_entity_poly.pdbx_seq_one_letter_code
_entity_poly.pdbx_strand_id
1 'polypeptide(L)' 'MGNALWDRLSVGVQAEVDSLVSAGRNVQAIAVMRERAGLPTPGLHECVDLVDQRFKVLRQGPTNS' A
#
# COMPACT_ATOMS: atom_id res chain seq x y z
N MET A 1 -10.49 10.16 3.74
CA MET A 1 -11.05 8.88 4.24
C MET A 1 -9.85 8.06 4.70
N GLY A 2 -9.82 7.64 5.96
CA GLY A 2 -8.63 7.01 6.58
C GLY A 2 -8.20 5.76 5.81
N ASN A 3 -6.89 5.53 5.77
CA ASN A 3 -6.28 4.43 5.03
C ASN A 3 -6.44 3.12 5.81
N ALA A 4 -7.69 2.72 6.04
CA ALA A 4 -8.05 1.59 6.91
C ALA A 4 -7.38 0.29 6.47
N LEU A 5 -7.08 0.14 5.18
CA LEU A 5 -6.30 -0.98 4.67
C LEU A 5 -4.83 -0.90 5.12
N TRP A 6 -4.17 0.25 4.98
CA TRP A 6 -2.78 0.42 5.39
C TRP A 6 -2.55 0.21 6.88
N ASP A 7 -3.44 0.73 7.72
CA ASP A 7 -3.34 0.61 9.17
C ASP A 7 -3.53 -0.84 9.65
N ARG A 8 -4.15 -1.70 8.83
CA ARG A 8 -4.27 -3.15 9.07
C ARG A 8 -3.02 -3.93 8.68
N LEU A 9 -2.16 -3.39 7.80
CA LEU A 9 -0.93 -4.05 7.39
C LEU A 9 0.10 -3.93 8.52
N SER A 10 0.83 -5.01 8.79
CA SER A 10 1.97 -4.92 9.70
C SER A 10 3.06 -4.04 9.11
N VAL A 11 3.93 -3.48 9.95
CA VAL A 11 5.03 -2.59 9.52
C VAL A 11 5.91 -3.24 8.44
N GLY A 12 6.19 -4.54 8.55
CA GLY A 12 6.96 -5.26 7.54
C GLY A 12 6.25 -5.36 6.19
N VAL A 13 4.93 -5.54 6.21
CA VAL A 13 4.11 -5.58 4.98
C VAL A 13 3.97 -4.19 4.37
N GLN A 14 3.84 -3.15 5.19
CA GLN A 14 3.85 -1.76 4.74
C GLN A 14 5.15 -1.42 4.00
N ALA A 15 6.31 -1.78 4.56
CA ALA A 15 7.61 -1.57 3.92
C ALA A 15 7.76 -2.34 2.59
N GLU A 16 7.26 -3.58 2.54
CA GLU A 16 7.26 -4.38 1.30
C GLU A 16 6.38 -3.75 0.22
N VAL A 17 5.18 -3.29 0.59
CA VAL A 17 4.28 -2.57 -0.32
C VAL A 17 4.97 -1.30 -0.86
N ASP A 18 5.59 -0.50 0.00
CA ASP A 18 6.30 0.71 -0.43
C ASP A 18 7.42 0.42 -1.42
N SER A 19 8.19 -0.64 -1.18
CA SER A 19 9.25 -1.09 -2.09
C SER A 19 8.67 -1.50 -3.45
N LEU A 20 7.58 -2.27 -3.46
CA LEU A 20 6.92 -2.71 -4.69
C LEU A 20 6.32 -1.53 -5.46
N VAL A 21 5.66 -0.60 -4.78
CA VAL A 21 5.12 0.62 -5.38
C VAL A 21 6.24 1.48 -5.98
N SER A 22 7.33 1.70 -5.24
CA SER A 22 8.49 2.45 -5.72
C SER A 22 9.13 1.82 -6.97
N ALA A 23 9.11 0.48 -7.06
CA ALA A 23 9.60 -0.27 -8.20
C ALA A 23 8.61 -0.39 -9.37
N GLY A 24 7.41 0.20 -9.29
CA GLY A 24 6.37 0.08 -10.32
C GLY A 24 5.67 -1.28 -10.37
N ARG A 25 5.84 -2.12 -9.34
CA ARG A 25 5.33 -3.50 -9.26
C ARG A 25 3.94 -3.56 -8.62
N ASN A 26 2.98 -2.86 -9.22
CA ASN A 26 1.66 -2.59 -8.62
C ASN A 26 0.83 -3.85 -8.41
N VAL A 27 0.86 -4.79 -9.36
CA VAL A 27 0.12 -6.06 -9.25
C VAL A 27 0.64 -6.88 -8.07
N GLN A 28 1.96 -6.92 -7.86
CA GLN A 28 2.55 -7.60 -6.72
C GLN A 28 2.23 -6.89 -5.39
N ALA A 29 2.20 -5.56 -5.37
CA ALA A 29 1.78 -4.80 -4.18
C ALA A 29 0.34 -5.16 -3.78
N ILE A 30 -0.58 -5.22 -4.76
CA ILE A 30 -1.98 -5.63 -4.54
C ILE A 30 -2.06 -7.07 -4.03
N ALA A 31 -1.28 -7.99 -4.60
CA ALA A 31 -1.25 -9.38 -4.15
C ALA A 31 -0.81 -9.47 -2.68
N VAL A 32 0.29 -8.82 -2.31
CA VAL A 32 0.80 -8.77 -0.93
C VAL A 32 -0.23 -8.19 0.03
N MET A 33 -0.91 -7.11 -0.34
CA MET A 33 -1.98 -6.53 0.49
C MET A 33 -3.12 -7.54 0.73
N ARG A 34 -3.60 -8.20 -0.34
CA ARG A 34 -4.73 -9.12 -0.23
C ARG A 34 -4.39 -10.40 0.55
N GLU A 35 -3.17 -10.88 0.42
CA GLU A 35 -2.69 -12.07 1.13
C GLU A 35 -2.41 -11.77 2.62
N ARG A 36 -1.95 -10.55 2.96
CA ARG A 36 -1.43 -10.24 4.29
C ARG A 36 -2.25 -9.24 5.11
N ALA A 37 -3.33 -8.67 4.57
CA ALA A 37 -4.24 -7.79 5.31
C ALA A 37 -5.22 -8.52 6.25
N GLY A 38 -5.21 -9.86 6.25
CA GLY A 38 -6.15 -10.68 7.02
C GLY A 38 -7.59 -10.56 6.52
N LEU A 39 -8.54 -11.02 7.34
CA LEU A 39 -9.97 -10.98 7.01
C LEU A 39 -10.66 -9.71 7.56
N PRO A 40 -11.62 -9.11 6.82
CA PRO A 40 -12.01 -9.48 5.47
C PRO A 40 -10.92 -9.12 4.44
N THR A 41 -10.73 -9.99 3.45
CA THR A 41 -9.77 -9.73 2.36
C THR A 41 -10.17 -8.44 1.65
N PRO A 42 -9.23 -7.49 1.46
CA PRO A 42 -9.55 -6.23 0.81
C PRO A 42 -9.96 -6.42 -0.65
N GLY A 43 -10.86 -5.55 -1.09
CA GLY A 43 -11.29 -5.49 -2.48
C GLY A 43 -10.19 -4.96 -3.39
N LEU A 44 -10.26 -5.29 -4.68
CA LEU A 44 -9.28 -4.78 -5.65
C LEU A 44 -9.28 -3.24 -5.73
N HIS A 45 -10.45 -2.60 -5.64
CA HIS A 45 -10.55 -1.14 -5.65
C HIS A 45 -9.82 -0.52 -4.45
N GLU A 46 -10.00 -1.06 -3.25
CA GLU A 46 -9.30 -0.59 -2.05
C GLU A 46 -7.78 -0.72 -2.18
N CYS A 47 -7.30 -1.83 -2.77
CA CYS A 47 -5.87 -2.01 -3.01
C CYS A 47 -5.33 -1.05 -4.07
N VAL A 48 -6.07 -0.77 -5.14
CA VAL A 48 -5.68 0.19 -6.18
C VAL A 48 -5.62 1.60 -5.59
N ASP A 49 -6.62 2.01 -4.81
CA ASP A 49 -6.64 3.31 -4.14
C ASP A 49 -5.44 3.47 -3.20
N LEU A 50 -5.08 2.41 -2.47
CA LEU A 50 -3.90 2.41 -1.61
C LEU A 50 -2.60 2.53 -2.42
N VAL A 51 -2.45 1.78 -3.52
CA VAL A 51 -1.27 1.90 -4.41
C VAL A 51 -1.12 3.33 -4.91
N ASP A 52 -2.20 3.94 -5.40
CA ASP A 52 -2.20 5.33 -5.88
C ASP A 52 -1.83 6.33 -4.78
N GLN A 53 -2.34 6.12 -3.56
CA GLN A 53 -1.97 6.93 -2.40
C GLN A 53 -0.47 6.77 -2.09
N ARG A 54 0.05 5.55 -2.07
CA ARG A 54 1.48 5.29 -1.79
C ARG A 54 2.37 5.91 -2.86
N PHE A 55 2.00 5.85 -4.14
CA PHE A 55 2.72 6.56 -5.19
C PHE A 55 2.83 8.05 -4.92
N LYS A 56 1.73 8.70 -4.51
CA LYS A 56 1.73 10.14 -4.19
C LYS A 56 2.68 10.43 -3.02
N VAL A 57 2.58 9.67 -1.93
CA VAL A 57 3.45 9.83 -0.74
C VAL A 57 4.93 9.64 -1.10
N LEU A 58 5.26 8.55 -1.80
CA LEU A 58 6.64 8.19 -2.11
C LEU A 58 7.27 9.13 -3.16
N ARG A 59 6.48 9.68 -4.08
CA ARG A 59 6.95 10.68 -5.06
C ARG A 59 7.10 12.08 -4.47
N GLN A 60 6.35 12.40 -3.42
CA GLN A 60 6.45 13.72 -2.77
C GLN A 60 7.68 13.86 -1.86
N GLY A 61 8.40 12.75 -1.57
CA GLY A 61 9.59 12.75 -0.71
C GLY A 61 9.31 13.27 0.70
N PRO A 62 10.26 13.18 1.65
CA PRO A 62 10.10 13.92 2.90
C PRO A 62 10.07 15.40 2.53
N THR A 63 8.92 16.05 2.74
CA THR A 63 8.85 17.50 2.73
C THR A 63 9.68 17.95 3.93
N ASN A 64 10.97 18.20 3.71
CA ASN A 64 11.81 18.89 4.68
C ASN A 64 11.15 20.26 4.92
N SER A 65 10.59 20.45 6.11
CA SER A 65 10.20 21.74 6.68
C SER A 65 10.66 21.73 8.13
#